data_AF-A0A7V1RIN4-F1
#
_entry.id   AF-A0A7V1RIN4-F1
#
_cell.length_a   1.000
_cell.length_b   1.000
_cell.length_c   1.000
_cell.angle_alpha   90.00
_cell.angle_beta   90.00
_cell.angle_gamma   90.00
#
_symmetry.space_group_name_H-M   'P 1'
#
loop_
_entity.id
_entity.type
_entity.pdbx_description
1 polymer ?
#
loop_
_entity_poly.entity_id
_entity_poly.type
_entity_poly.pdbx_seq_one_letter_code
_entity_poly.pdbx_strand_id
1 'polypeptide(L)'
;EIWFGQTTTGPSSDLEAATWNAAAYVGLYGMGRSLVSASALANPMAGESFLRAVLADAERRKEVDQLLEDARRRVRTLLLRKRHVVEGIRDALLEREELIGDEIEALMAELGEREPLELPVGAPGSVLGGDGRGDGHAGGQGGSPPPRPDTG
;
A
#
# COMPACT_ATOMS: atom_id res chain seq x y z
N GLU A 1 -1.13 -15.61 8.27
CA GLU A 1 -2.09 -16.71 8.02
C GLU A 1 -1.71 -17.72 6.91
N ILE A 2 -1.27 -17.32 5.70
CA ILE A 2 -1.11 -18.27 4.58
C ILE A 2 -0.07 -19.35 4.87
N TRP A 3 1.10 -18.97 5.39
CA TRP A 3 2.19 -19.91 5.70
C TRP A 3 2.22 -20.38 7.16
N PHE A 4 1.80 -19.53 8.11
CA PHE A 4 1.90 -19.82 9.55
C PHE A 4 0.56 -20.17 10.21
N GLY A 5 -0.57 -20.11 9.50
CA GLY A 5 -1.90 -20.44 10.03
C GLY A 5 -2.43 -19.53 11.15
N GLN A 6 -1.62 -18.59 11.63
CA GLN A 6 -1.95 -17.70 12.75
C GLN A 6 -1.89 -16.23 12.32
N THR A 7 -2.59 -15.40 13.10
CA THR A 7 -2.54 -13.93 13.04
C THR A 7 -1.81 -13.46 14.29
N THR A 8 -0.74 -12.69 14.12
CA THR A 8 0.01 -12.08 15.23
C THR A 8 -0.56 -10.70 15.55
N THR A 9 -0.06 -10.04 16.60
CA THR A 9 -0.45 -8.66 16.98
C THR A 9 0.24 -7.58 16.13
N GLY A 10 1.23 -7.95 15.32
CA GLY A 10 2.02 -7.05 14.46
C GLY A 10 1.22 -6.21 13.44
N PRO A 11 0.14 -6.72 12.80
CA PRO A 11 -0.61 -5.98 11.77
C PRO A 11 -1.54 -4.88 12.29
N SER A 12 -1.50 -4.53 13.59
CA SER A 12 -2.49 -3.62 14.19
C SER A 12 -2.48 -2.23 13.54
N SER A 13 -1.29 -1.68 13.25
CA SER A 13 -1.14 -0.40 12.54
C SER A 13 -1.64 -0.47 11.10
N ASP A 14 -1.39 -1.59 10.40
CA ASP A 14 -1.84 -1.78 9.03
C ASP A 14 -3.37 -1.85 8.96
N LEU A 15 -3.99 -2.52 9.95
CA LEU A 15 -5.44 -2.61 10.04
C LEU A 15 -6.07 -1.25 10.35
N GLU A 16 -5.46 -0.46 11.24
CA GLU A 16 -5.89 0.91 11.51
C GLU A 16 -5.84 1.76 10.25
N ALA A 17 -4.71 1.76 9.54
CA ALA A 17 -4.53 2.51 8.30
C ALA A 17 -5.50 2.05 7.19
N ALA A 18 -5.68 0.74 7.03
CA ALA A 18 -6.62 0.18 6.06
C ALA A 18 -8.07 0.59 6.39
N THR A 19 -8.46 0.52 7.66
CA THR A 19 -9.79 0.93 8.11
C THR A 19 -10.04 2.41 7.86
N TRP A 20 -9.05 3.25 8.17
CA TRP A 20 -9.13 4.69 7.90
C TRP A 20 -9.32 4.96 6.41
N ASN A 21 -8.50 4.34 5.56
CA ASN A 21 -8.58 4.51 4.10
C ASN A 21 -9.92 4.03 3.53
N ALA A 22 -10.42 2.88 4.00
CA ALA A 22 -11.71 2.35 3.57
C ALA A 22 -12.88 3.26 4.00
N ALA A 23 -12.85 3.77 5.23
CA ALA A 23 -13.87 4.71 5.72
C ALA A 23 -13.82 6.06 4.98
N ALA A 24 -12.62 6.55 4.64
CA ALA A 24 -12.46 7.74 3.81
C ALA A 24 -13.02 7.50 2.39
N TYR A 25 -12.73 6.35 1.79
CA TYR A 25 -13.27 5.96 0.49
C TYR A 25 -14.80 5.96 0.47
N VAL A 26 -15.42 5.23 1.41
CA VAL A 26 -16.88 5.08 1.48
C VAL A 26 -17.56 6.41 1.86
N GLY A 27 -17.05 7.08 2.89
CA GLY A 27 -17.75 8.19 3.53
C GLY A 27 -17.23 9.57 3.16
N LEU A 28 -15.92 9.79 3.13
CA LEU A 28 -15.36 11.11 2.85
C LEU A 28 -15.45 11.45 1.35
N TYR A 29 -14.99 10.53 0.51
CA TYR A 29 -14.99 10.70 -0.94
C TYR A 29 -16.31 10.29 -1.60
N GLY A 30 -17.23 9.68 -0.84
CA GLY A 30 -18.52 9.23 -1.33
C GLY A 30 -18.39 8.18 -2.45
N MET A 31 -17.32 7.37 -2.43
CA MET A 31 -17.08 6.32 -3.42
C MET A 31 -17.75 4.99 -3.04
N GLY A 32 -18.48 4.97 -1.93
CA GLY A 32 -19.44 3.91 -1.61
C GLY A 32 -20.76 4.06 -2.36
N ARG A 33 -21.79 3.33 -1.94
CA ARG A 33 -23.13 3.41 -2.59
C ARG A 33 -23.83 4.75 -2.35
N SER A 34 -23.51 5.41 -1.24
CA SER A 34 -24.02 6.73 -0.89
C SER A 34 -23.15 7.83 -1.49
N LEU A 35 -23.78 8.76 -2.22
CA LEU A 35 -23.13 10.00 -2.69
C LEU A 35 -22.97 11.06 -1.58
N VAL A 36 -23.68 10.90 -0.45
CA VAL A 36 -23.57 11.82 0.69
C VAL A 36 -22.20 11.66 1.34
N SER A 37 -21.46 12.76 1.40
CA SER A 37 -20.17 12.80 2.09
C SER A 37 -20.35 13.02 3.58
N ALA A 38 -19.66 12.20 4.38
CA ALA A 38 -19.57 12.35 5.83
C ALA A 38 -18.83 13.64 6.23
N SER A 39 -18.05 14.27 5.34
CA SER A 39 -17.44 15.58 5.64
C SER A 39 -18.46 16.71 5.75
N ALA A 40 -19.59 16.61 5.03
CA ALA A 40 -20.67 17.58 5.14
C ALA A 40 -21.39 17.49 6.50
N LEU A 41 -21.25 16.35 7.20
CA LEU A 41 -21.80 16.11 8.53
C LEU A 41 -20.75 16.33 9.64
N ALA A 42 -19.47 16.21 9.31
CA ALA A 42 -18.39 16.41 10.26
C ALA A 42 -18.32 17.88 10.67
N ASN A 43 -18.42 18.15 11.97
CA ASN A 43 -18.17 19.47 12.53
C ASN A 43 -16.77 19.50 13.17
N PRO A 44 -15.77 20.15 12.55
CA PRO A 44 -14.42 20.24 13.09
C PRO A 44 -14.37 20.89 14.49
N MET A 45 -15.29 21.82 14.77
CA MET A 45 -15.38 22.51 16.06
C MET A 45 -15.95 21.62 17.18
N ALA A 46 -16.67 20.56 16.83
CA ALA A 46 -17.21 19.59 17.79
C ALA A 46 -16.26 18.38 18.02
N GLY A 47 -15.08 18.36 17.37
CA GLY A 47 -14.15 17.25 17.44
C GLY A 47 -14.68 15.96 16.81
N GLU A 48 -15.72 16.04 15.97
CA GLU A 48 -16.31 14.86 15.34
C GLU A 48 -15.45 14.39 14.18
N SER A 49 -14.89 13.19 14.33
CA SER A 49 -14.16 12.53 13.25
C SER A 49 -15.15 11.92 12.26
N PHE A 50 -14.94 12.18 10.96
CA PHE A 50 -15.68 11.51 9.89
C PHE A 50 -15.64 9.99 10.05
N LEU A 51 -14.53 9.44 10.56
CA LEU A 51 -14.37 8.01 10.81
C LEU A 51 -15.45 7.51 11.77
N ARG A 52 -15.75 8.27 12.84
CA ARG A 52 -16.82 7.94 13.79
C ARG A 52 -18.19 7.98 13.11
N ALA A 53 -18.46 9.02 12.31
CA ALA A 53 -19.73 9.16 11.61
C ALA A 53 -19.96 8.03 10.59
N VAL A 54 -18.92 7.63 9.87
CA VAL A 54 -18.97 6.54 8.89
C VAL A 54 -19.20 5.19 9.58
N LEU A 55 -18.47 4.89 10.66
CA LEU A 55 -18.56 3.59 11.34
C LEU A 55 -19.79 3.45 12.24
N ALA A 56 -20.40 4.57 12.67
CA ALA A 56 -21.67 4.56 13.40
C ALA A 56 -22.88 4.22 12.50
N ASP A 57 -22.78 4.50 11.20
CA ASP A 57 -23.78 4.13 10.21
C ASP A 57 -23.62 2.65 9.81
N ALA A 58 -24.67 1.85 10.01
CA ALA A 58 -24.59 0.41 9.81
C ALA A 58 -24.35 0.01 8.35
N GLU A 59 -24.93 0.73 7.38
CA GLU A 59 -24.75 0.43 5.95
C GLU A 59 -23.36 0.84 5.50
N ARG A 60 -22.88 2.03 5.91
CA ARG A 60 -21.51 2.44 5.59
C ARG A 60 -20.46 1.55 6.25
N ARG A 61 -20.66 1.13 7.51
CA ARG A 61 -19.77 0.18 8.17
C ARG A 61 -19.70 -1.15 7.42
N LYS A 62 -20.84 -1.67 6.98
CA LYS A 62 -20.89 -2.90 6.17
C LYS A 62 -20.16 -2.74 4.84
N GLU A 63 -20.24 -1.58 4.18
CA GLU A 63 -19.47 -1.30 2.96
C GLU A 63 -17.96 -1.24 3.24
N VAL A 64 -17.55 -0.65 4.36
CA VAL A 64 -16.14 -0.65 4.80
C VAL A 64 -15.64 -2.08 5.02
N ASP A 65 -16.39 -2.90 5.75
CA ASP A 65 -16.05 -4.31 6.00
C ASP A 65 -15.93 -5.08 4.67
N GLN A 66 -16.89 -4.91 3.76
CA GLN A 66 -16.87 -5.55 2.43
C GLN A 66 -15.63 -5.16 1.62
N LEU A 67 -15.27 -3.87 1.62
CA LEU A 67 -14.09 -3.37 0.91
C LEU A 67 -12.79 -3.96 1.47
N LEU A 68 -12.66 -4.02 2.79
CA LEU A 68 -11.49 -4.61 3.46
C LEU A 68 -11.39 -6.12 3.18
N GLU A 69 -12.51 -6.83 3.22
CA GLU A 69 -12.55 -8.25 2.88
C GLU A 69 -12.17 -8.52 1.42
N ASP A 70 -12.66 -7.72 0.48
CA ASP A 70 -12.31 -7.82 -0.94
C ASP A 70 -10.82 -7.57 -1.16
N ALA A 71 -10.27 -6.54 -0.53
CA ALA A 71 -8.84 -6.26 -0.57
C ALA A 71 -8.04 -7.44 -0.01
N ARG A 72 -8.42 -7.98 1.14
CA ARG A 72 -7.78 -9.17 1.74
C ARG A 72 -7.85 -10.38 0.81
N ARG A 73 -9.00 -10.66 0.19
CA ARG A 73 -9.16 -11.77 -0.77
C ARG A 73 -8.25 -11.60 -1.99
N ARG A 74 -8.19 -10.39 -2.55
CA ARG A 74 -7.34 -10.07 -3.70
C ARG A 74 -5.86 -10.24 -3.37
N VAL A 75 -5.40 -9.69 -2.25
CA VAL A 75 -4.01 -9.82 -1.80
C VAL A 75 -3.67 -11.28 -1.51
N ARG A 76 -4.55 -12.03 -0.81
CA ARG A 76 -4.35 -13.47 -0.58
C ARG A 76 -4.20 -14.24 -1.89
N THR A 77 -5.04 -13.95 -2.87
CA THR A 77 -4.98 -14.59 -4.19
C THR A 77 -3.69 -14.25 -4.93
N LEU A 78 -3.26 -12.99 -4.88
CA LEU A 78 -2.01 -12.53 -5.46
C LEU A 78 -0.81 -13.25 -4.84
N LEU A 79 -0.73 -13.27 -3.51
CA LEU A 79 0.35 -13.91 -2.76
C LEU A 79 0.42 -15.42 -3.00
N LEU A 80 -0.73 -16.10 -3.12
CA LEU A 80 -0.77 -17.52 -3.46
C LEU A 80 -0.31 -17.78 -4.90
N ARG A 81 -0.72 -16.93 -5.85
CA ARG A 81 -0.29 -17.04 -7.25
C ARG A 81 1.21 -16.78 -7.41
N LYS A 82 1.75 -15.88 -6.59
CA LYS A 82 3.15 -15.46 -6.57
C LYS A 82 3.92 -16.15 -5.44
N ARG A 83 3.53 -17.38 -5.09
CA ARG A 83 4.13 -18.12 -3.98
C ARG A 83 5.65 -18.27 -4.14
N HIS A 84 6.12 -18.57 -5.36
CA HIS A 84 7.55 -18.70 -5.64
C HIS A 84 8.31 -17.40 -5.37
N VAL A 85 7.69 -16.24 -5.65
CA VAL A 85 8.27 -14.93 -5.37
C VAL A 85 8.41 -14.68 -3.88
N VAL A 86 7.35 -14.95 -3.12
CA VAL A 86 7.37 -14.76 -1.65
C VAL A 86 8.41 -15.66 -1.00
N GLU A 87 8.54 -16.90 -1.48
CA GLU A 87 9.55 -17.84 -0.99
C GLU A 87 10.97 -17.40 -1.38
N GLY A 88 11.19 -16.92 -2.60
CA GLY A 88 12.49 -16.38 -3.02
C GLY A 88 12.92 -15.15 -2.22
N ILE A 89 12.01 -14.20 -1.98
CA ILE A 89 12.29 -13.02 -1.14
C ILE A 89 12.59 -13.44 0.30
N ARG A 90 11.83 -14.38 0.86
CA ARG A 90 12.08 -14.92 2.21
C ARG A 90 13.48 -15.51 2.29
N ASP A 91 13.84 -16.38 1.36
CA ASP A 91 15.13 -17.08 1.40
C ASP A 91 16.28 -16.08 1.27
N ALA A 92 16.16 -15.10 0.38
CA ALA A 92 17.12 -14.00 0.25
C ALA A 92 17.27 -13.16 1.53
N LEU A 93 16.17 -12.82 2.22
CA LEU A 93 16.20 -12.06 3.47
C LEU A 93 16.74 -12.88 4.65
N LEU A 94 16.55 -14.20 4.66
CA LEU A 94 17.16 -15.07 5.67
C LEU A 94 18.69 -15.12 5.53
N GLU A 95 19.21 -14.97 4.31
CA GLU A 95 20.65 -14.96 4.04
C GLU A 95 21.30 -13.60 4.30
N ARG A 96 20.62 -12.50 3.96
CA ARG A 96 21.21 -11.14 3.92
C ARG A 96 20.68 -10.17 4.97
N GLU A 97 19.63 -10.53 5.71
CA GLU A 97 18.87 -9.68 6.66
C GLU A 97 18.15 -8.47 6.04
N GLU A 98 18.73 -7.83 5.02
CA GLU A 98 18.18 -6.69 4.29
C GLU A 98 18.38 -6.86 2.78
N LEU A 99 17.50 -6.25 1.98
CA LEU A 99 17.61 -6.16 0.52
C LEU A 99 17.43 -4.71 0.10
N ILE A 100 18.36 -4.18 -0.70
CA ILE A 100 18.22 -2.85 -1.31
C ILE A 100 17.52 -2.93 -2.67
N GLY A 101 17.11 -1.77 -3.21
CA GLY A 101 16.31 -1.68 -4.44
C GLY A 101 16.86 -2.51 -5.60
N ASP A 102 18.14 -2.33 -5.97
CA ASP A 102 18.76 -3.03 -7.10
C ASP A 102 18.80 -4.55 -6.90
N GLU A 103 18.98 -5.03 -5.66
CA GLU A 103 18.97 -6.45 -5.34
C GLU A 103 17.57 -7.06 -5.45
N ILE A 104 16.54 -6.30 -5.05
CA ILE A 104 15.14 -6.69 -5.24
C ILE A 104 14.84 -6.81 -6.72
N GLU A 105 15.27 -5.85 -7.53
CA GLU A 105 15.05 -5.88 -8.98
C GLU A 105 15.72 -7.08 -9.64
N ALA A 106 17.00 -7.35 -9.32
CA ALA A 106 17.71 -8.52 -9.80
C ALA A 106 17.01 -9.83 -9.39
N LEU A 107 16.62 -9.95 -8.12
CA LEU A 107 15.90 -11.12 -7.61
C LEU A 107 14.55 -11.31 -8.32
N MET A 108 13.80 -10.22 -8.55
CA MET A 108 12.53 -10.28 -9.27
C MET A 108 12.72 -10.73 -10.73
N ALA A 109 13.84 -10.35 -11.37
CA ALA A 109 14.17 -10.83 -12.70
C ALA A 109 14.56 -12.31 -12.72
N GLU A 110 15.38 -12.76 -11.77
CA GLU A 110 15.72 -14.19 -11.60
C GLU A 110 14.48 -15.05 -11.38
N LEU A 111 13.47 -14.53 -10.67
CA LEU A 111 12.19 -15.18 -10.42
C LEU A 111 11.19 -15.07 -11.60
N GLY A 112 11.60 -14.45 -12.71
CA GLY A 112 10.79 -14.29 -13.92
C GLY A 112 9.63 -13.30 -13.80
N GLU A 113 9.70 -12.38 -12.84
CA GLU A 113 8.66 -11.37 -12.59
C GLU A 113 8.97 -10.01 -13.21
N ARG A 114 10.22 -9.79 -13.62
CA ARG A 114 10.69 -8.60 -14.33
C ARG A 114 11.70 -8.97 -15.41
N GLU A 115 11.89 -8.07 -16.37
CA GLU A 115 13.04 -8.16 -17.26
C GLU A 115 14.32 -7.88 -16.47
N PRO A 116 15.43 -8.59 -16.74
CA PRO A 116 16.70 -8.35 -16.06
C PRO A 116 17.16 -6.91 -16.24
N LEU A 117 17.47 -6.23 -15.13
CA LEU A 117 18.23 -4.99 -15.21
C LEU A 117 19.63 -5.33 -15.72
N GLU A 118 20.09 -4.61 -16.76
CA GLU A 118 21.50 -4.64 -17.14
C GLU A 118 22.32 -3.94 -16.03
N LEU A 119 22.81 -4.73 -15.08
CA LEU A 119 23.78 -4.23 -14.10
C LEU A 119 25.15 -4.19 -14.79
N PRO A 120 25.85 -3.03 -14.81
CA PRO A 120 27.21 -2.98 -15.31
C PRO A 120 28.09 -3.87 -14.42
N VAL A 121 28.57 -4.98 -14.96
CA VAL A 121 29.52 -5.86 -14.29
C VAL A 121 30.87 -5.16 -14.21
N GLY A 122 31.16 -4.54 -13.06
CA GLY A 122 32.50 -4.24 -12.57
C GLY A 122 33.33 -3.20 -13.34
N ALA A 123 33.43 -1.98 -12.81
CA ALA A 123 34.61 -1.13 -13.00
C ALA A 123 35.30 -0.92 -11.65
N PRO A 124 36.52 -1.45 -11.42
CA PRO A 124 37.26 -1.16 -10.21
C PRO A 124 37.81 0.27 -10.26
N GLY A 125 37.36 1.10 -9.32
CA GLY A 125 38.04 2.32 -8.87
C GLY A 125 38.17 3.47 -9.87
N SER A 126 37.33 4.50 -9.72
CA SER A 126 37.77 5.87 -9.94
C SER A 126 37.14 6.81 -8.92
N VAL A 127 37.88 7.02 -7.84
CA VAL A 127 37.85 8.29 -7.11
C VAL A 127 38.22 9.40 -8.09
N LEU A 128 37.23 10.18 -8.52
CA LEU A 128 37.46 11.53 -9.02
C LEU A 128 36.32 12.43 -8.53
N GLY A 129 36.70 13.39 -7.70
CA GLY A 129 35.83 14.41 -7.14
C GLY A 129 35.36 15.42 -8.18
N GLY A 130 34.32 16.14 -7.81
CA GLY A 130 33.77 17.25 -8.56
C GLY A 130 32.67 17.92 -7.78
N ASP A 131 33.04 18.93 -6.99
CA ASP A 131 32.14 19.89 -6.36
C ASP A 131 31.23 20.56 -7.38
N GLY A 132 29.94 20.68 -7.06
CA GLY A 132 28.97 21.39 -7.90
C GLY A 132 27.63 21.61 -7.21
N ARG A 133 27.50 22.74 -6.53
CA ARG A 133 26.25 23.30 -5.97
C ARG A 133 25.08 23.28 -6.96
N GLY A 134 23.89 22.94 -6.46
CA GLY A 134 22.62 23.16 -7.14
C GLY A 134 21.48 23.31 -6.14
N ASP A 135 21.14 24.55 -5.79
CA ASP A 135 19.94 24.92 -5.05
C ASP A 135 18.71 24.83 -5.95
N GLY A 136 17.59 24.32 -5.43
CA GLY A 136 16.30 24.30 -6.14
C GLY A 136 15.14 23.82 -5.27
N HIS A 137 14.29 24.75 -4.86
CA HIS A 137 13.09 24.59 -4.04
C HIS A 137 11.85 24.34 -4.93
N ALA A 138 10.90 23.48 -4.49
CA ALA A 138 9.43 23.72 -4.43
C ALA A 138 8.56 22.48 -4.71
N GLY A 139 7.52 22.34 -3.87
CA GLY A 139 6.13 22.22 -4.36
C GLY A 139 5.50 20.83 -4.36
N GLY A 140 4.54 20.62 -3.47
CA GLY A 140 3.83 19.36 -3.27
C GLY A 140 2.85 18.98 -4.39
N GLN A 141 2.49 17.71 -4.40
CA GLN A 141 1.35 17.19 -5.17
C GLN A 141 0.57 16.22 -4.29
N GLY A 142 -0.62 16.65 -3.87
CA GLY A 142 -1.66 15.77 -3.38
C GLY A 142 -2.11 14.87 -4.52
N GLY A 143 -1.98 13.55 -4.32
CA GLY A 143 -2.45 12.56 -5.28
C GLY A 143 -3.94 12.71 -5.51
N SER A 144 -4.35 12.79 -6.78
CA SER A 144 -5.76 12.74 -7.14
C SER A 144 -6.35 11.37 -6.78
N PRO A 145 -7.58 11.31 -6.24
CA PRO A 145 -8.21 10.05 -5.88
C PRO A 145 -8.54 9.24 -7.14
N PRO A 146 -8.51 7.88 -7.05
CA PRO A 146 -8.80 7.01 -8.18
C PRO A 146 -10.26 7.11 -8.63
N PRO A 147 -10.54 6.87 -9.93
CA PRO A 147 -11.90 6.90 -10.47
C PRO A 147 -12.77 5.78 -9.91
N ARG A 148 -14.09 6.00 -9.91
CA ARG A 148 -15.07 5.01 -9.43
C ARG A 148 -15.06 3.76 -10.32
N PRO A 149 -15.21 2.56 -9.75
CA PRO A 149 -15.54 1.38 -10.53
C PRO A 149 -16.98 1.53 -11.06
N ASP A 150 -17.16 1.36 -12.35
CA ASP A 150 -18.46 1.44 -13.01
C ASP A 150 -19.43 0.41 -12.40
N THR A 151 -20.53 0.89 -11.82
CA THR A 151 -21.65 0.05 -11.39
C THR A 151 -22.49 -0.28 -12.62
N GLY A 152 -22.26 -1.48 -13.17
CA GLY A 152 -23.25 -2.18 -14.00
C GLY A 152 -24.30 -2.88 -13.17
#